data_AF-A0A0B7C301-F1
#
_entry.id   AF-A0A0B7C301-F1
#
_cell.length_a   1.000
_cell.length_b   1.000
_cell.length_c   1.000
_cell.angle_alpha   90.00
_cell.angle_beta   90.00
_cell.angle_gamma   90.00
#
_symmetry.space_group_name_H-M   'P 1'
#
loop_
_entity.id
_entity.type
_entity.pdbx_description
1 polymer ?
#
loop_
_entity_poly.entity_id
_entity_poly.type
_entity_poly.pdbx_seq_one_letter_code
_entity_poly.pdbx_strand_id
1 'polypeptide(L)' 'EGHKLRQDPTYYRVAYFGNTFPPYLKNKAFIYRGDECLKLSTIMGQLMTEYPTATILSTNSPPDESFKHGDAQYIQIVSV' A
#
# COMPACT_ATOMS: atom_id res chain seq x y z
N GLU A 1 6.88 23.39 -28.89
CA GLU A 1 7.99 22.71 -28.18
C GLU A 1 7.41 21.82 -27.09
N GLY A 2 7.50 20.50 -27.27
CA GLY A 2 6.88 19.50 -26.39
C GLY A 2 7.89 18.95 -25.39
N HIS A 3 8.20 19.71 -24.33
CA HIS A 3 8.91 19.14 -23.19
C HIS A 3 7.92 18.29 -22.39
N LYS A 4 7.74 17.02 -22.79
CA LYS A 4 7.19 16.02 -21.88
C LYS A 4 8.27 15.81 -20.82
N LEU A 5 8.23 16.63 -19.77
CA LEU A 5 9.02 16.44 -18.55
C LEU A 5 8.75 15.00 -18.12
N ARG A 6 9.76 14.14 -18.28
CA ARG A 6 9.69 12.76 -17.82
C ARG A 6 9.78 12.85 -16.30
N GLN A 7 8.64 13.10 -15.65
CA GLN A 7 8.56 13.05 -14.19
C GLN A 7 8.99 11.64 -13.78
N ASP A 8 9.93 11.55 -12.83
CA ASP A 8 10.40 10.27 -12.33
C ASP A 8 9.20 9.44 -11.85
N PRO A 9 9.13 8.14 -12.20
CA PRO A 9 8.04 7.29 -11.78
C PRO A 9 7.97 7.29 -10.25
N THR A 10 6.81 7.64 -9.70
CA THR A 10 6.61 7.56 -8.26
C THR A 10 6.41 6.10 -7.89
N TYR A 11 7.11 5.60 -6.88
CA TYR A 11 6.90 4.25 -6.39
C TYR A 11 6.23 4.29 -5.02
N TYR A 12 5.31 3.37 -4.81
CA TYR A 12 4.61 3.21 -3.54
C TYR A 12 4.82 1.79 -3.06
N ARG A 13 5.41 1.63 -1.88
CA ARG A 13 5.45 0.35 -1.20
C ARG A 13 4.15 0.15 -0.45
N VAL A 14 3.41 -0.90 -0.81
CA VAL A 14 2.18 -1.34 -0.15
C VAL A 14 2.47 -2.64 0.59
N ALA A 15 2.34 -2.65 1.90
CA ALA A 15 2.55 -3.82 2.75
C ALA A 15 1.26 -4.24 3.46
N TYR A 16 1.03 -5.55 3.55
CA TYR A 16 -0.19 -6.13 4.11
C TYR A 16 0.15 -6.85 5.41
N PHE A 17 -0.47 -6.47 6.52
CA PHE A 17 -0.29 -7.07 7.84
C PHE A 17 -1.62 -7.56 8.40
N GLY A 18 -1.59 -8.69 9.10
CA GLY A 18 -2.76 -9.31 9.70
C GLY A 18 -2.98 -10.74 9.19
N ASN A 19 -3.47 -11.61 10.07
CA ASN A 19 -3.66 -13.03 9.77
C ASN A 19 -4.87 -13.32 8.86
N THR A 20 -5.78 -12.37 8.76
CA THR A 20 -6.97 -12.40 7.91
C THR A 20 -6.67 -12.09 6.44
N PHE A 21 -5.45 -11.66 6.09
CA PHE A 21 -5.04 -11.57 4.69
C PHE A 21 -4.75 -12.95 4.09
N PRO A 22 -4.97 -13.12 2.77
CA PRO A 22 -4.59 -14.34 2.07
C PRO A 22 -3.10 -14.65 2.24
N PRO A 23 -2.68 -15.92 2.27
CA PRO A 23 -1.30 -16.31 2.55
C PRO A 23 -0.27 -15.76 1.54
N TYR A 24 -0.72 -15.42 0.32
CA TYR A 24 0.14 -14.80 -0.69
C TYR A 24 0.38 -13.30 -0.46
N LEU A 25 -0.50 -12.61 0.28
CA LEU A 25 -0.37 -11.19 0.66
C LEU A 25 0.13 -11.00 2.08
N LYS A 26 -0.29 -11.87 3.00
CA LYS A 26 -0.02 -11.76 4.43
C LYS A 26 1.45 -11.54 4.73
N ASN A 27 1.74 -10.48 5.49
CA ASN A 27 3.07 -10.07 5.93
C ASN A 27 4.07 -9.84 4.77
N LYS A 28 3.55 -9.51 3.58
CA LYS A 28 4.36 -9.16 2.40
C LYS A 28 4.17 -7.71 2.00
N ALA A 29 5.19 -7.19 1.33
CA ALA A 29 5.17 -5.87 0.72
C ALA A 29 5.38 -5.96 -0.79
N PHE A 30 4.69 -5.09 -1.51
CA PHE A 30 4.69 -4.99 -2.96
C PHE A 30 5.03 -3.55 -3.35
N ILE A 31 5.74 -3.37 -4.46
CA ILE A 31 6.03 -2.05 -5.01
C ILE A 31 5.06 -1.79 -6.15
N TYR A 32 4.26 -0.75 -5.99
CA TYR A 32 3.37 -0.21 -7.00
C TYR A 32 4.06 0.94 -7.71
N ARG A 33 4.10 0.89 -9.03
CA ARG A 33 4.55 2.02 -9.85
C ARG A 33 3.36 2.95 -10.05
N GLY A 34 3.43 4.12 -9.43
CA GLY A 34 2.56 5.25 -9.73
C GLY A 34 2.87 5.77 -11.12
N ASP A 35 1.83 5.83 -11.95
CA ASP A 35 1.82 6.59 -13.19
C ASP A 35 1.12 7.93 -12.96
N GLU A 36 1.21 8.87 -13.92
CA GLU A 36 0.68 10.25 -13.78
C GLU A 36 -0.82 10.29 -13.40
N CYS A 37 -1.56 9.20 -13.67
CA CYS A 37 -2.98 9.03 -13.33
C CYS A 37 -3.26 8.32 -11.99
N LEU A 38 -2.34 7.49 -11.48
CA LEU A 38 -2.56 6.70 -10.25
C LEU A 38 -1.98 7.44 -9.04
N LYS A 39 -2.75 8.42 -8.54
CA LYS A 39 -2.46 9.07 -7.26
C LYS A 39 -2.61 8.08 -6.11
N LEU A 40 -1.86 8.32 -5.03
CA LEU A 40 -1.97 7.57 -3.76
C LEU A 40 -3.43 7.35 -3.32
N SER A 41 -4.29 8.36 -3.46
CA SER A 41 -5.72 8.28 -3.13
C SER A 41 -6.48 7.25 -3.97
N THR A 42 -6.11 7.05 -5.24
CA THR A 42 -6.71 6.02 -6.10
C THR A 42 -6.31 4.62 -5.62
N ILE A 43 -5.03 4.44 -5.30
CA ILE A 43 -4.51 3.17 -4.77
C ILE A 43 -5.21 2.85 -3.43
N MET A 44 -5.31 3.84 -2.54
CA MET A 44 -6.05 3.70 -1.28
C MET A 44 -7.52 3.35 -1.51
N GLY A 45 -8.21 4.02 -2.46
CA GLY A 45 -9.62 3.75 -2.76
C GLY A 45 -9.85 2.34 -3.31
N GLN A 46 -8.97 1.86 -4.20
CA GLN A 46 -9.02 0.49 -4.71
C GLN A 46 -8.79 -0.52 -3.59
N LEU A 47 -7.76 -0.31 -2.75
CA LEU A 47 -7.44 -1.19 -1.64
C LEU A 47 -8.54 -1.22 -0.57
N MET A 48 -9.18 -0.09 -0.26
CA MET A 48 -10.33 -0.04 0.65
C MET A 48 -11.57 -0.69 0.03
N THR A 49 -11.73 -0.68 -1.29
CA THR A 49 -12.84 -1.38 -1.96
C THR A 49 -12.63 -2.89 -1.92
N GLU A 50 -11.39 -3.35 -2.18
CA GLU A 50 -11.01 -4.76 -2.12
C GLU A 50 -11.00 -5.30 -0.68
N TYR A 51 -10.54 -4.48 0.27
CA TYR A 51 -10.39 -4.81 1.69
C TYR A 51 -11.06 -3.75 2.58
N PRO A 52 -12.40 -3.76 2.68
CA PRO A 52 -13.15 -2.74 3.42
C PRO A 52 -12.89 -2.77 4.93
N THR A 53 -12.43 -3.91 5.45
CA THR A 53 -12.06 -4.10 6.86
C THR A 53 -10.60 -3.70 7.14
N ALA A 54 -9.83 -3.36 6.11
CA ALA A 54 -8.43 -2.99 6.27
C ALA A 54 -8.25 -1.52 6.66
N THR A 55 -7.37 -1.29 7.63
CA THR A 55 -6.94 0.05 8.02
C THR A 55 -5.70 0.46 7.23
N ILE A 56 -5.80 1.55 6.48
CA ILE A 56 -4.66 2.10 5.73
C ILE A 56 -3.72 2.84 6.70
N LEU A 57 -2.45 2.46 6.71
CA LEU A 57 -1.38 3.10 7.48
C LEU A 57 -0.47 3.87 6.52
N SER A 58 -0.34 5.17 6.70
CA SER A 58 0.57 6.02 5.91
C SER A 58 1.93 6.25 6.57
N THR A 59 2.14 5.68 7.76
CA THR A 59 3.39 5.81 8.51
C THR A 59 4.37 4.70 8.12
N ASN A 60 5.67 5.01 7.98
CA ASN A 60 6.72 4.01 7.76
C ASN A 60 7.22 3.40 9.09
N SER A 61 6.40 3.42 10.13
CA SER A 61 6.77 2.80 11.41
C SER A 61 6.89 1.28 11.22
N PRO A 62 7.86 0.63 11.88
CA PRO A 62 7.96 -0.81 11.85
C PRO A 62 6.64 -1.41 12.37
N PRO A 63 6.01 -2.33 11.63
CA PRO A 63 4.82 -3.02 12.11
C PRO A 63 5.23 -3.89 13.31
N ASP A 64 4.71 -3.53 14.49
CA ASP A 64 4.75 -4.36 15.68
C ASP A 64 4.25 -5.79 15.39
N GLU A 65 4.74 -6.78 16.13
CA GLU A 65 4.34 -8.18 15.92
C GLU A 65 2.83 -8.39 16.12
N SER A 66 2.18 -7.53 16.90
CA SER A 66 0.73 -7.49 17.07
C SER A 66 -0.02 -7.18 15.77
N PHE A 67 0.52 -6.33 14.89
CA PHE A 67 -0.07 -6.07 13.57
C PHE A 67 0.08 -7.28 12.63
N LYS A 68 1.17 -8.05 12.77
CA LYS A 68 1.45 -9.21 11.91
C LYS A 68 0.65 -10.45 12.29
N HIS A 69 0.42 -10.65 13.60
CA HIS A 69 -0.27 -11.83 14.14
C HIS A 69 -1.72 -11.57 14.54
N GLY A 70 -2.17 -10.31 14.54
CA GLY A 70 -3.55 -9.94 14.87
C GLY A 70 -4.56 -10.34 13.79
N ASP A 71 -5.83 -10.39 14.19
CA ASP A 71 -6.98 -10.63 13.30
C ASP A 71 -7.36 -9.40 12.47
N ALA A 72 -6.94 -8.21 12.89
CA ALA A 72 -7.21 -6.98 12.15
C ALA A 72 -6.34 -6.87 10.90
N GLN A 73 -6.91 -6.28 9.84
CA GLN A 73 -6.24 -6.05 8.58
C GLN A 73 -5.62 -4.66 8.55
N TYR A 74 -4.33 -4.59 8.23
CA TYR A 74 -3.62 -3.32 8.06
C TYR A 74 -2.90 -3.30 6.73
N ILE A 75 -3.03 -2.19 6.01
CA ILE A 75 -2.37 -1.98 4.72
C ILE A 75 -1.51 -0.73 4.85
N GLN A 76 -0.20 -0.90 4.90
CA GLN A 76 0.74 0.21 4.97
C GLN A 76 1.11 0.67 3.57
N ILE A 77 1.01 1.98 3.29
CA ILE A 77 1.40 2.58 2.03
C ILE A 77 2.41 3.69 2.29
N VAL A 78 3.62 3.55 1.71
CA VAL A 78 4.68 4.54 1.83
C VAL A 78 5.23 4.86 0.44
N SER A 79 5.47 6.14 0.15
CA SER A 79 6.23 6.53 -1.03
C SER A 79 7.70 6.14 -0.85
N VAL A 80 8.30 5.51 -1.85
CA VAL A 80 9.72 5.12 -1.86
C VAL A 80 10.50 5.92 -2.88
#